data_AF-A0A3D4QIX7-F1
#
_entry.id   AF-A0A3D4QIX7-F1
#
_cell.length_a   1.000
_cell.length_b   1.000
_cell.length_c   1.000
_cell.angle_alpha   90.00
_cell.angle_beta   90.00
_cell.angle_gamma   90.00
#
_symmetry.space_group_name_H-M   'P 1'
#
loop_
_entity.id
_entity.type
_entity.pdbx_description
1 polymer ?
#
loop_
_entity_poly.entity_id
_entity_poly.type
_entity_poly.pdbx_seq_one_letter_code
_entity_poly.pdbx_strand_id
1 'polypeptide(L)'
;MPRERDQRHVNADTPKDPTGNDGAQANFQRIPATKDALAVALAEGALPGMAPTVVAGGRGRLAEQILQIAFANGIKVREDADLAQLLATIDMEEEIPVEAFAAVAEILIYLYRANGADDLAGKSREDIVREWMGDTQP
;
A
#
# COMPACT_ATOMS: atom_id res chain seq x y z
N MET A 1 -5.88 -53.16 47.22
CA MET A 1 -5.02 -51.99 46.94
C MET A 1 -5.92 -50.88 46.34
N PRO A 2 -5.70 -49.60 46.69
CA PRO A 2 -6.71 -48.52 46.83
C PRO A 2 -6.85 -47.68 45.51
N ARG A 3 -7.76 -46.70 45.28
CA ARG A 3 -8.38 -45.67 46.15
C ARG A 3 -9.73 -45.20 45.58
N GLU A 4 -10.63 -44.92 46.52
CA GLU A 4 -11.75 -43.99 46.45
C GLU A 4 -11.27 -42.54 46.18
N ARG A 5 -12.00 -41.79 45.34
CA ARG A 5 -12.62 -40.52 45.74
C ARG A 5 -13.55 -39.98 44.65
N ASP A 6 -14.83 -40.05 44.99
CA ASP A 6 -15.98 -39.26 44.52
C ASP A 6 -15.67 -37.75 44.58
N GLN A 7 -16.02 -36.98 43.54
CA GLN A 7 -16.96 -35.86 43.69
C GLN A 7 -17.36 -35.21 42.36
N ARG A 8 -18.66 -35.31 42.15
CA ARG A 8 -19.53 -34.66 41.16
C ARG A 8 -19.34 -33.15 41.10
N HIS A 9 -19.45 -32.57 39.91
CA HIS A 9 -20.31 -31.40 39.71
C HIS A 9 -20.99 -31.50 38.33
N VAL A 10 -22.32 -31.50 38.41
CA VAL A 10 -23.27 -31.35 37.31
C VAL A 10 -23.23 -29.92 36.78
N ASN A 11 -23.50 -29.71 35.49
CA ASN A 11 -24.36 -28.64 34.99
C ASN A 11 -24.78 -28.91 33.55
N ALA A 12 -26.08 -28.73 33.32
CA ALA A 12 -26.83 -29.04 32.11
C ALA A 12 -26.82 -27.89 31.09
N ASP A 13 -27.25 -28.23 29.87
CA ASP A 13 -27.90 -27.40 28.85
C ASP A 13 -27.30 -26.03 28.49
N THR A 14 -26.79 -25.93 27.26
CA THR A 14 -27.38 -25.08 26.19
C THR A 14 -26.67 -25.37 24.86
N PRO A 15 -27.40 -25.73 23.78
CA PRO A 15 -26.90 -25.66 22.41
C PRO A 15 -27.12 -24.26 21.83
N LYS A 16 -26.04 -23.62 21.37
CA LYS A 16 -26.03 -22.36 20.59
C LYS A 16 -24.59 -22.14 20.10
N ASP A 17 -24.24 -21.93 18.85
CA ASP A 17 -24.93 -21.76 17.58
C ASP A 17 -23.86 -22.09 16.50
N PRO A 18 -24.24 -22.57 15.30
CA PRO A 18 -23.33 -22.75 14.18
C PRO A 18 -23.12 -21.40 13.50
N THR A 19 -21.94 -20.84 13.61
CA THR A 19 -21.50 -19.74 12.74
C THR A 19 -20.02 -20.05 12.43
N GLY A 20 -19.67 -20.62 11.28
CA GLY A 20 -20.32 -20.44 9.99
C GLY A 20 -20.15 -18.99 9.52
N ASN A 21 -18.90 -18.54 9.53
CA ASN A 21 -18.37 -17.34 8.88
C ASN A 21 -16.84 -17.51 8.89
N ASP A 22 -16.32 -18.43 8.08
CA ASP A 22 -15.97 -18.22 6.67
C ASP A 22 -14.59 -17.54 6.57
N GLY A 23 -13.60 -18.34 6.18
CA GLY A 23 -12.25 -17.90 5.81
C GLY A 23 -12.23 -17.06 4.54
N ALA A 24 -12.96 -15.95 4.53
CA ALA A 24 -13.07 -15.00 3.44
C ALA A 24 -13.35 -13.63 4.08
N GLN A 25 -12.35 -12.81 4.44
CA GLN A 25 -11.68 -11.83 3.57
C GLN A 25 -11.13 -10.78 4.58
N ALA A 26 -9.91 -10.26 4.59
CA ALA A 26 -8.82 -10.25 3.64
C ALA A 26 -7.50 -10.13 4.42
N ASN A 27 -6.41 -10.59 3.81
CA ASN A 27 -5.05 -10.29 4.24
C ASN A 27 -4.80 -8.77 4.11
N PHE A 28 -5.13 -7.98 5.13
CA PHE A 28 -4.72 -6.57 5.28
C PHE A 28 -3.25 -6.49 5.71
N GLN A 29 -2.37 -7.06 4.88
CA GLN A 29 -0.94 -7.23 5.05
C GLN A 29 -0.32 -6.16 5.98
N ARG A 30 0.00 -6.56 7.22
CA ARG A 30 0.56 -5.80 8.37
C ARG A 30 0.93 -4.33 8.06
N ILE A 31 0.08 -3.39 8.52
CA ILE A 31 0.52 -2.01 8.73
C ILE A 31 1.67 -2.05 9.76
N PRO A 32 2.88 -1.59 9.44
CA PRO A 32 3.98 -1.59 10.40
C PRO A 32 3.64 -0.60 11.53
N ALA A 33 3.29 -1.13 12.70
CA ALA A 33 3.02 -0.34 13.91
C ALA A 33 4.31 0.12 14.61
N THR A 34 5.36 0.41 13.84
CA THR A 34 6.69 0.73 14.35
C THR A 34 6.92 2.24 14.27
N LYS A 35 7.71 2.77 15.21
CA LYS A 35 8.12 4.19 15.17
C LYS A 35 8.87 4.56 13.89
N ASP A 36 9.46 3.56 13.23
CA ASP A 36 10.26 3.71 12.02
C ASP A 36 9.44 3.57 10.73
N ALA A 37 8.12 3.33 10.84
CA ALA A 37 7.24 3.27 9.67
C ALA A 37 7.27 4.61 8.92
N LEU A 38 7.40 4.55 7.60
CA LEU A 38 7.40 5.69 6.71
C LEU A 38 6.42 5.38 5.58
N ALA A 39 5.51 6.31 5.30
CA ALA A 39 4.59 6.21 4.17
C ALA A 39 4.54 7.54 3.43
N VAL A 40 4.47 7.45 2.11
CA VAL A 40 4.28 8.56 1.20
C VAL A 40 3.16 8.20 0.23
N ALA A 41 2.23 9.13 0.03
CA ALA A 41 1.14 9.00 -0.92
C ALA A 41 1.40 9.90 -2.13
N LEU A 42 1.13 9.35 -3.30
CA LEU A 42 1.33 10.00 -4.58
C LEU A 42 -0.02 10.20 -5.28
N ALA A 43 -0.18 11.34 -5.94
CA ALA A 43 -1.25 11.57 -6.89
C ALA A 43 -0.70 11.57 -8.32
N GLU A 44 -1.46 11.02 -9.25
CA GLU A 44 -1.18 11.14 -10.67
C GLU A 44 -1.38 12.60 -11.12
N GLY A 45 -0.55 13.07 -12.06
CA GLY A 45 -0.67 14.40 -12.62
C GLY A 45 -2.04 14.61 -13.28
N ALA A 46 -2.57 15.84 -13.22
CA ALA A 46 -3.92 16.16 -13.69
C ALA A 46 -4.10 15.98 -15.22
N LEU A 47 -3.01 15.97 -15.98
CA LEU A 47 -2.99 15.75 -17.41
C LEU A 47 -2.03 14.60 -17.76
N PRO A 48 -2.30 13.86 -18.85
CA PRO A 48 -1.36 12.87 -19.37
C PRO A 48 0.02 13.50 -19.61
N GLY A 49 1.05 12.94 -19.00
CA GLY A 49 2.42 13.44 -19.09
C GLY A 49 2.80 14.53 -18.10
N MET A 50 1.96 14.83 -17.10
CA MET A 50 2.40 15.58 -15.91
C MET A 50 3.05 14.66 -14.89
N ALA A 51 4.07 15.17 -14.19
CA ALA A 51 4.72 14.43 -13.13
C ALA A 51 3.73 14.15 -11.98
N PRO A 52 3.78 12.95 -11.37
CA PRO A 52 3.05 12.68 -10.15
C PRO A 52 3.60 13.56 -9.01
N THR A 53 2.73 13.89 -8.06
CA THR A 53 3.05 14.77 -6.94
C THR A 53 2.92 14.04 -5.61
N VAL A 54 3.69 14.48 -4.62
CA VAL A 54 3.55 13.99 -3.25
C VAL A 54 2.39 14.71 -2.59
N VAL A 55 1.34 13.97 -2.22
CA VAL A 55 0.12 14.54 -1.60
C VAL A 55 0.00 14.25 -0.12
N ALA A 56 0.75 13.28 0.41
CA ALA A 56 0.89 13.07 1.84
C ALA A 56 2.22 12.37 2.15
N GLY A 57 2.82 12.69 3.29
CA GLY A 57 3.99 12.00 3.81
C GLY A 57 3.95 11.96 5.33
N GLY A 58 4.39 10.85 5.93
CA GLY A 58 4.33 10.71 7.38
C GLY A 58 5.18 9.57 7.93
N ARG A 59 5.57 9.70 9.20
CA ARG A 59 6.31 8.69 9.97
C ARG A 59 5.49 8.17 11.16
N GLY A 60 5.81 6.96 11.62
CA GLY A 60 5.17 6.29 12.74
C GLY A 60 3.64 6.30 12.62
N ARG A 61 2.95 6.84 13.62
CA ARG A 61 1.47 6.90 13.63
C ARG A 61 0.86 7.58 12.41
N LEU A 62 1.51 8.61 11.85
CA LEU A 62 0.99 9.26 10.65
C LEU A 62 1.14 8.35 9.42
N ALA A 63 2.23 7.59 9.33
CA ALA A 63 2.42 6.57 8.29
C ALA A 63 1.33 5.49 8.37
N GLU A 64 1.03 5.03 9.59
CA GLU A 64 -0.05 4.06 9.84
C GLU A 64 -1.41 4.59 9.38
N GLN A 65 -1.72 5.85 9.66
CA GLN A 65 -2.96 6.48 9.21
C GLN A 65 -3.05 6.60 7.69
N ILE A 66 -1.96 7.01 7.02
CA ILE A 66 -1.90 7.07 5.55
C ILE A 66 -2.19 5.69 4.95
N LEU A 67 -1.55 4.64 5.49
CA LEU A 67 -1.77 3.26 5.05
C LEU A 67 -3.20 2.78 5.31
N GLN A 68 -3.78 3.09 6.47
CA GLN A 68 -5.17 2.74 6.79
C GLN A 68 -6.15 3.36 5.78
N ILE A 69 -5.97 4.65 5.45
CA ILE A 69 -6.79 5.35 4.47
C ILE A 69 -6.61 4.71 3.09
N ALA A 70 -5.38 4.40 2.70
CA ALA A 70 -5.09 3.77 1.42
C ALA A 70 -5.80 2.41 1.30
N PHE A 71 -5.67 1.53 2.29
CA PHE A 71 -6.33 0.24 2.31
C PHE A 71 -7.86 0.35 2.34
N ALA A 72 -8.40 1.27 3.13
CA ALA A 72 -9.85 1.48 3.21
C ALA A 72 -10.47 1.95 1.88
N ASN A 73 -9.70 2.66 1.06
CA ASN A 73 -10.14 3.18 -0.24
C ASN A 73 -9.69 2.29 -1.42
N GLY A 74 -9.06 1.14 -1.15
CA GLY A 74 -8.51 0.28 -2.20
C GLY A 74 -7.37 0.92 -3.01
N ILE A 75 -6.70 1.93 -2.46
CA ILE A 75 -5.50 2.52 -3.05
C ILE A 75 -4.37 1.50 -2.93
N LYS A 76 -3.66 1.26 -4.03
CA LYS A 76 -2.57 0.30 -4.07
C LYS A 76 -1.39 0.79 -3.24
N VAL A 77 -0.81 -0.10 -2.44
CA VAL A 77 0.34 0.17 -1.59
C VAL A 77 1.51 -0.70 -2.04
N ARG A 78 2.69 -0.10 -2.15
CA ARG A 78 3.97 -0.80 -2.38
C ARG A 78 4.88 -0.58 -1.18
N GLU A 79 5.51 -1.65 -0.72
CA GLU A 79 6.56 -1.58 0.30
C GLU A 79 7.92 -1.46 -0.39
N ASP A 80 8.55 -0.29 -0.23
CA ASP A 80 9.89 0.01 -0.76
C ASP A 80 10.53 1.07 0.15
N ALA A 81 11.46 0.64 1.02
CA ALA A 81 12.03 1.50 2.05
C ALA A 81 12.91 2.62 1.47
N ASP A 82 13.71 2.30 0.43
CA ASP A 82 14.62 3.25 -0.19
C ASP A 82 13.82 4.32 -0.94
N LEU A 83 12.80 3.90 -1.71
CA LEU A 83 11.93 4.84 -2.41
C LEU A 83 11.09 5.67 -1.45
N ALA A 84 10.53 5.06 -0.39
CA ALA A 84 9.79 5.83 0.61
C ALA A 84 10.69 6.88 1.26
N GLN A 85 11.95 6.55 1.56
CA GLN A 85 12.91 7.46 2.15
C GLN A 85 13.31 8.59 1.21
N LEU A 86 13.46 8.31 -0.08
CA LEU A 86 13.71 9.30 -1.11
C LEU A 86 12.51 10.23 -1.30
N LEU A 87 11.30 9.68 -1.43
CA LEU A 87 10.10 10.49 -1.62
C LEU A 87 9.76 11.33 -0.38
N ALA A 88 10.13 10.86 0.81
CA ALA A 88 9.96 11.61 2.05
C ALA A 88 10.90 12.81 2.21
N THR A 89 11.87 13.01 1.31
CA THR A 89 12.68 14.25 1.27
C THR A 89 12.04 15.33 0.41
N ILE A 90 11.00 15.00 -0.36
CA ILE A 90 10.26 15.93 -1.22
C ILE A 90 9.18 16.62 -0.38
N ASP A 91 8.98 17.93 -0.56
CA ASP A 91 7.94 18.64 0.18
C ASP A 91 6.54 18.25 -0.31
N MET A 92 5.54 18.40 0.57
CA MET A 92 4.15 18.15 0.19
C MET A 92 3.70 19.16 -0.87
N GLU A 93 2.92 18.69 -1.85
CA GLU A 93 2.45 19.46 -3.01
C GLU A 93 3.55 19.81 -4.02
N GLU A 94 4.75 19.24 -3.86
CA GLU A 94 5.86 19.39 -4.82
C GLU A 94 5.86 18.27 -5.88
N GLU A 95 6.38 18.59 -7.06
CA GLU A 95 6.64 17.63 -8.13
C GLU A 95 7.78 16.69 -7.76
N ILE A 96 7.67 15.43 -8.16
CA ILE A 96 8.73 14.45 -7.89
C ILE A 96 9.95 14.76 -8.78
N PRO A 97 11.15 14.94 -8.20
CA PRO A 97 12.36 15.21 -8.96
C PRO A 97 12.75 14.00 -9.84
N VAL A 98 13.46 14.28 -10.93
CA VAL A 98 13.76 13.31 -12.01
C VAL A 98 14.42 12.02 -11.48
N GLU A 99 15.27 12.15 -10.47
CA GLU A 99 15.99 11.03 -9.84
C GLU A 99 15.05 10.05 -9.14
N ALA A 100 13.95 10.55 -8.56
CA ALA A 100 12.90 9.74 -7.94
C ALA A 100 11.80 9.33 -8.93
N PHE A 101 11.59 10.15 -9.97
CA PHE A 101 10.55 9.96 -10.98
C PHE A 101 10.66 8.61 -11.68
N ALA A 102 11.88 8.18 -12.04
CA ALA A 102 12.09 6.88 -12.70
C ALA A 102 11.56 5.69 -11.86
N ALA A 103 11.79 5.72 -10.54
CA ALA A 103 11.33 4.67 -9.64
C ALA A 103 9.80 4.71 -9.44
N VAL A 104 9.21 5.91 -9.37
CA VAL A 104 7.75 6.08 -9.32
C VAL A 104 7.10 5.62 -10.64
N ALA A 105 7.68 5.96 -11.78
CA ALA A 105 7.17 5.57 -13.09
C ALA A 105 7.12 4.04 -13.24
N GLU A 106 8.15 3.33 -12.78
CA GLU A 106 8.17 1.87 -12.77
C GLU A 106 7.00 1.29 -11.96
N ILE A 107 6.68 1.89 -10.81
CA ILE A 107 5.52 1.49 -10.00
C ILE A 107 4.24 1.70 -10.78
N LEU A 108 4.02 2.92 -11.29
CA LEU A 108 2.79 3.26 -12.01
C LEU A 108 2.59 2.34 -13.22
N ILE A 109 3.64 2.06 -13.99
CA ILE A 109 3.60 1.11 -15.10
C ILE A 109 3.19 -0.28 -14.62
N TYR A 110 3.77 -0.78 -13.52
CA TYR A 110 3.36 -2.06 -12.93
C TYR A 110 1.88 -2.04 -12.51
N LEU A 111 1.40 -0.95 -11.90
CA LEU A 111 0.00 -0.82 -11.48
C LEU A 111 -0.97 -0.78 -12.67
N TYR A 112 -0.62 -0.08 -13.76
CA TYR A 112 -1.41 -0.02 -14.99
C TYR A 112 -1.47 -1.35 -15.70
N ARG A 113 -0.34 -2.04 -15.84
CA ARG A 113 -0.28 -3.40 -16.42
C ARG A 113 -1.12 -4.38 -15.61
N ALA A 114 -1.09 -4.28 -14.28
CA ALA A 114 -1.93 -5.09 -13.40
C ALA A 114 -3.43 -4.75 -13.48
N ASN A 115 -3.77 -3.54 -13.93
CA ASN A 115 -5.15 -3.08 -14.12
C ASN A 115 -5.67 -3.28 -15.56
N GLY A 116 -4.88 -3.86 -16.47
CA GLY A 116 -5.29 -4.12 -17.85
C GLY A 116 -5.32 -2.89 -18.75
N ALA A 117 -4.62 -1.80 -18.40
CA ALA A 117 -4.41 -0.69 -19.31
C ALA A 117 -3.38 -1.11 -20.38
N ASP A 118 -3.90 -1.57 -21.51
CA ASP A 118 -3.15 -2.09 -22.66
C ASP A 118 -2.34 -1.01 -23.40
N ASP A 119 -2.58 0.27 -23.06
CA ASP A 119 -2.06 1.45 -23.75
C ASP A 119 -0.53 1.64 -23.57
N LEU A 120 0.05 0.98 -22.57
CA LEU A 120 1.50 0.96 -22.31
C LEU A 120 2.17 -0.37 -22.72
N ALA A 121 1.42 -1.37 -23.19
CA ALA A 121 1.89 -2.74 -23.39
C ALA A 121 2.96 -2.91 -24.50
N GLY A 122 3.23 -1.86 -25.28
CA GLY A 122 4.25 -1.85 -26.34
C GLY A 122 5.34 -0.78 -26.20
N LYS A 123 5.32 0.05 -25.15
CA LYS A 123 6.27 1.17 -25.00
C LYS A 123 7.48 0.77 -24.16
N SER A 124 8.69 1.13 -24.58
CA SER A 124 9.88 0.90 -23.77
C SER A 124 9.83 1.72 -22.48
N ARG A 125 10.55 1.28 -21.45
CA ARG A 125 10.74 2.04 -20.21
C ARG A 125 11.22 3.47 -20.50
N GLU A 126 12.14 3.63 -21.45
CA GLU A 126 12.63 4.95 -21.85
C GLU A 126 11.55 5.78 -22.57
N ASP A 127 10.66 5.15 -23.33
CA ASP A 127 9.63 5.85 -24.10
C ASP A 127 8.53 6.39 -23.20
N ILE A 128 8.12 5.60 -22.20
CA ILE A 128 7.13 6.04 -21.21
C ILE A 128 7.68 7.20 -20.39
N VAL A 129 8.94 7.11 -19.97
CA VAL A 129 9.63 8.15 -19.22
C VAL A 129 9.82 9.42 -20.07
N ARG A 130 10.12 9.30 -21.37
CA ARG A 130 10.23 10.45 -22.29
C ARG A 130 8.90 11.12 -22.59
N GLU A 131 7.85 10.33 -22.80
CA GLU A 131 6.51 10.84 -23.06
C GLU A 131 5.96 11.61 -21.86
N TRP A 132 6.33 11.20 -20.64
CA TRP A 132 5.92 11.88 -19.42
C TRP A 132 6.82 13.02 -18.96
N MET A 133 8.05 13.12 -19.47
CA MET A 133 8.98 14.19 -19.10
C MET A 133 9.28 15.13 -20.27
N GLY A 134 8.30 15.32 -21.16
CA GLY A 134 8.37 16.08 -22.41
C GLY A 134 9.59 17.01 -22.51
N ASP A 135 10.54 16.63 -23.36
CA ASP A 135 11.76 17.36 -23.72
C ASP A 135 12.32 18.27 -22.62
N THR A 136 12.99 17.70 -21.62
CA THR A 136 13.98 18.47 -20.85
C THR A 136 15.27 17.68 -20.69
N GLN A 137 16.16 17.84 -21.65
CA GLN A 137 17.60 17.76 -21.42
C GLN A 137 18.26 18.84 -22.31
N PRO A 138 19.10 19.74 -21.76
CA PRO A 138 19.78 20.77 -22.55
C PRO A 138 20.77 20.20 -23.58
#